data_AF-A0A7J4E670-F1
#
_entry.id   AF-A0A7J4E670-F1
#
_cell.length_a   1.000
_cell.length_b   1.000
_cell.length_c   1.000
_cell.angle_alpha   90.00
_cell.angle_beta   90.00
_cell.angle_gamma   90.00
#
_symmetry.space_group_name_H-M   'P 1'
#
loop_
_entity.id
_entity.type
_entity.pdbx_description
1 polymer ?
#
loop_
_entity_poly.entity_id
_entity_poly.type
_entity_poly.pdbx_seq_one_letter_code
_entity_poly.pdbx_strand_id
1 'polypeptide(L)'
;MRNLEAKLSIQKLAFELKEKMKELREEVSILSSMGDEAHKKLIQRAKESEAYHGRMLKLIEEAKKVKEEADEAHRNYVKVKNELSELQMRYIGCVAKIKGLKRRITKQREAREGEEAVKGAMRKLKDGKRISLDEFKILMERGAI
;
A
#
# COMPACT_ATOMS: atom_id res chain seq x y z
N MET A 1 -23.82 -46.43 -90.86
CA MET A 1 -23.36 -45.13 -90.32
C MET A 1 -23.81 -44.88 -88.88
N ARG A 2 -25.11 -44.98 -88.53
CA ARG A 2 -25.64 -44.72 -87.17
C ARG A 2 -24.97 -45.42 -85.98
N ASN A 3 -24.41 -46.63 -86.15
CA ASN A 3 -23.77 -47.38 -85.05
C ASN A 3 -22.37 -46.84 -84.69
N LEU A 4 -21.64 -46.30 -85.68
CA LEU A 4 -20.30 -45.72 -85.50
C LEU A 4 -20.37 -44.35 -84.83
N GLU A 5 -21.36 -43.53 -85.19
CA GLU A 5 -21.60 -42.21 -84.57
C GLU A 5 -21.96 -42.35 -83.07
N ALA A 6 -22.81 -43.31 -82.71
CA ALA A 6 -23.15 -43.60 -81.32
C ALA A 6 -21.92 -44.05 -80.51
N LYS A 7 -21.07 -44.93 -81.07
CA LYS A 7 -19.81 -45.36 -80.44
C LYS A 7 -18.83 -44.20 -80.25
N LEU A 8 -18.71 -43.32 -81.23
CA LEU A 8 -17.86 -42.13 -81.14
C LEU A 8 -18.36 -41.17 -80.05
N SER A 9 -19.68 -40.97 -79.93
CA SER A 9 -20.28 -40.14 -78.90
C SER A 9 -20.02 -40.69 -77.49
N ILE A 10 -20.11 -42.00 -77.30
CA ILE A 10 -19.81 -42.67 -76.02
C ILE A 10 -18.33 -42.52 -75.66
N GLN A 11 -17.42 -42.65 -76.64
CA GLN A 11 -15.99 -42.44 -76.40
C GLN A 11 -15.66 -41.00 -75.97
N LYS A 12 -16.32 -39.99 -76.58
CA LYS A 12 -16.17 -38.59 -76.17
C LYS A 12 -16.63 -38.36 -74.73
N LEU A 13 -17.82 -38.86 -74.38
CA LEU A 13 -18.32 -38.76 -73.00
C LEU A 13 -17.40 -39.47 -71.99
N ALA A 14 -16.88 -40.64 -72.34
CA ALA A 14 -15.94 -41.37 -71.49
C ALA A 14 -14.61 -40.61 -71.29
N PHE A 15 -14.15 -39.87 -72.31
CA PHE A 15 -12.99 -39.01 -72.21
C PHE A 15 -13.26 -37.80 -71.31
N GLU A 16 -14.38 -37.10 -71.49
CA GLU A 16 -14.80 -35.97 -70.65
C GLU A 16 -14.94 -36.36 -69.17
N LEU A 17 -15.57 -37.50 -68.89
CA LEU A 17 -15.70 -38.02 -67.52
C LEU A 17 -14.34 -38.38 -66.91
N LYS A 18 -13.38 -38.87 -67.71
CA LYS A 18 -12.02 -39.15 -67.22
C LYS A 18 -11.26 -37.88 -66.87
N GLU A 19 -11.36 -36.83 -67.70
CA GLU A 19 -10.77 -35.52 -67.39
C GLU A 19 -11.40 -34.93 -66.14
N LYS A 20 -12.74 -34.96 -66.02
CA LYS A 20 -13.47 -34.53 -64.82
C LYS A 20 -13.03 -35.29 -63.56
N MET A 21 -12.83 -36.60 -63.67
CA MET A 21 -12.32 -37.42 -62.56
C MET A 21 -10.90 -37.03 -62.16
N LYS A 22 -10.05 -36.65 -63.11
CA LYS A 22 -8.69 -36.20 -62.83
C LYS A 22 -8.69 -34.85 -62.11
N GLU A 23 -9.48 -33.89 -62.61
CA GLU A 23 -9.67 -32.58 -61.97
C GLU A 23 -10.16 -32.72 -60.52
N LEU A 24 -11.20 -33.52 -60.29
CA LEU A 24 -11.74 -33.73 -58.94
C LEU A 24 -10.72 -34.41 -58.01
N ARG A 25 -9.87 -35.30 -58.52
CA ARG A 25 -8.79 -35.92 -57.72
C ARG A 25 -7.73 -34.90 -57.32
N GLU A 26 -7.36 -34.02 -58.25
CA GLU A 26 -6.43 -32.92 -57.97
C GLU A 26 -7.02 -31.96 -56.92
N GLU A 27 -8.30 -31.61 -57.04
CA GLU A 27 -9.01 -30.77 -56.06
C GLU A 27 -9.06 -31.42 -54.67
N VAL A 28 -9.40 -32.71 -54.58
CA VAL A 28 -9.36 -33.47 -53.32
C VAL A 28 -7.96 -33.46 -52.71
N SER A 29 -6.91 -33.64 -53.52
CA SER A 29 -5.52 -33.61 -53.04
C SER A 29 -5.13 -32.24 -52.48
N ILE A 30 -5.54 -31.16 -53.14
CA ILE A 30 -5.28 -29.78 -52.69
C ILE A 30 -6.01 -29.52 -51.37
N LEU A 31 -7.31 -29.84 -51.30
CA LEU A 31 -8.12 -29.64 -50.10
C LEU A 31 -7.59 -30.47 -48.90
N SER A 32 -7.16 -31.71 -49.14
CA SER A 32 -6.52 -32.53 -48.10
C SER A 32 -5.26 -31.87 -47.56
N SER A 33 -4.39 -31.37 -48.46
CA SER A 33 -3.15 -30.70 -48.07
C SER A 33 -3.41 -29.42 -47.27
N MET A 34 -4.41 -28.64 -47.69
CA MET A 34 -4.85 -27.45 -46.96
C MET A 34 -5.42 -27.81 -45.58
N GLY A 35 -6.18 -28.89 -45.48
CA GLY A 35 -6.72 -29.40 -44.21
C GLY A 35 -5.62 -29.78 -43.23
N ASP A 36 -4.61 -30.51 -43.70
CA ASP A 36 -3.44 -30.89 -42.89
C ASP A 36 -2.66 -29.67 -42.40
N GLU A 37 -2.47 -28.67 -43.25
CA GLU A 37 -1.76 -27.46 -42.85
C GLU A 37 -2.57 -26.62 -41.85
N ALA A 38 -3.89 -26.50 -42.05
CA ALA A 38 -4.78 -25.84 -41.10
C ALA A 38 -4.76 -26.54 -39.74
N HIS A 39 -4.79 -27.87 -39.72
CA HIS A 39 -4.72 -28.66 -38.50
C HIS A 39 -3.39 -28.45 -37.75
N LYS A 40 -2.25 -28.47 -38.47
CA LYS A 40 -0.93 -28.18 -37.89
C LYS A 40 -0.88 -26.79 -37.25
N LYS A 41 -1.38 -25.76 -37.96
CA LYS A 41 -1.46 -24.39 -37.44
C LYS A 41 -2.34 -24.31 -36.19
N LEU A 42 -3.48 -25.00 -36.19
CA LEU A 42 -4.39 -25.03 -35.04
C LEU A 42 -3.74 -25.67 -33.81
N ILE A 43 -3.05 -26.80 -33.97
CA ILE A 43 -2.29 -27.44 -32.88
C ILE A 43 -1.20 -26.49 -32.35
N GLN A 44 -0.45 -25.84 -33.24
CA GLN A 44 0.58 -24.90 -32.83
C GLN A 44 0.00 -23.75 -32.00
N ARG A 45 -1.09 -23.13 -32.47
CA ARG A 45 -1.77 -22.05 -31.73
C ARG A 45 -2.32 -22.53 -30.39
N ALA A 46 -2.87 -23.73 -30.31
CA ALA A 46 -3.34 -24.30 -29.05
C ALA A 46 -2.19 -24.45 -28.04
N LYS A 47 -1.04 -24.99 -28.48
CA LYS A 47 0.17 -25.11 -27.63
C LYS A 47 0.70 -23.76 -27.17
N GLU A 48 0.75 -22.77 -28.06
CA GLU A 48 1.14 -21.41 -27.73
C GLU A 48 0.20 -20.80 -26.67
N SER A 49 -1.11 -20.94 -26.87
CA SER A 49 -2.13 -20.46 -25.94
C SER A 49 -2.00 -21.10 -24.56
N GLU A 50 -1.79 -22.42 -24.49
CA GLU A 50 -1.57 -23.14 -23.24
C GLU A 50 -0.30 -22.63 -22.51
N ALA A 51 0.79 -22.41 -23.24
CA ALA A 51 2.02 -21.86 -22.68
C ALA A 51 1.84 -20.41 -22.16
N TYR A 52 1.07 -19.58 -22.87
CA TYR A 52 0.71 -18.24 -22.37
C TYR A 52 -0.15 -18.32 -21.12
N HIS A 53 -1.15 -19.21 -21.09
CA HIS A 53 -2.01 -19.41 -19.92
C HIS A 53 -1.20 -19.86 -18.69
N GLY A 54 -0.28 -20.82 -18.87
CA GLY A 54 0.61 -21.26 -17.80
C GLY A 54 1.50 -20.15 -17.26
N ARG A 55 2.04 -19.28 -18.14
CA ARG A 55 2.81 -18.10 -17.71
C ARG A 55 1.94 -17.09 -16.95
N MET A 56 0.73 -16.83 -17.44
CA MET A 56 -0.22 -15.93 -16.79
C MET A 56 -0.55 -16.40 -15.37
N LEU A 57 -0.83 -17.70 -15.17
CA LEU A 57 -1.11 -18.25 -13.84
C LEU A 57 0.06 -18.10 -12.88
N LYS A 58 1.30 -18.31 -13.35
CA LYS A 58 2.50 -18.08 -12.53
C LYS A 58 2.63 -16.62 -12.08
N LEU A 59 2.45 -15.68 -13.02
CA LEU A 59 2.49 -14.24 -12.71
C LEU A 59 1.40 -13.82 -11.72
N ILE A 60 0.20 -14.39 -11.85
CA ILE A 60 -0.90 -14.15 -10.90
C ILE A 60 -0.50 -14.63 -9.50
N GLU A 61 0.12 -15.80 -9.39
CA GLU A 61 0.54 -16.35 -8.11
C GLU A 61 1.68 -15.54 -7.47
N GLU A 62 2.65 -15.10 -8.27
CA GLU A 62 3.70 -14.18 -7.82
C GLU A 62 3.11 -12.84 -7.35
N ALA A 63 2.16 -12.28 -8.10
CA ALA A 63 1.48 -11.04 -7.73
C ALA A 63 0.70 -11.16 -6.42
N LYS A 64 0.08 -12.32 -6.15
CA LYS A 64 -0.59 -12.58 -4.87
C LYS A 64 0.38 -12.58 -3.70
N LYS A 65 1.54 -13.23 -3.84
CA LYS A 65 2.58 -13.25 -2.79
C LYS A 65 3.07 -11.85 -2.48
N VAL A 66 3.38 -11.06 -3.51
CA VAL A 66 3.80 -9.65 -3.33
C VAL A 66 2.70 -8.84 -2.63
N LYS A 67 1.43 -9.07 -2.98
CA LYS A 67 0.31 -8.42 -2.31
C LYS A 67 0.23 -8.81 -0.83
N GLU A 68 0.36 -10.08 -0.51
CA GLU A 68 0.33 -10.57 0.88
C GLU A 68 1.45 -9.95 1.72
N GLU A 69 2.66 -9.89 1.19
CA GLU A 69 3.81 -9.23 1.81
C GLU A 69 3.55 -7.73 2.02
N ALA A 70 2.98 -7.04 1.01
CA ALA A 70 2.64 -5.62 1.12
C ALA A 70 1.55 -5.36 2.17
N ASP A 71 0.53 -6.22 2.22
CA ASP A 71 -0.57 -6.12 3.19
C ASP A 71 -0.07 -6.38 4.62
N GLU A 72 0.88 -7.31 4.82
CA GLU A 72 1.55 -7.52 6.10
C GLU A 72 2.41 -6.31 6.50
N ALA A 73 3.26 -5.82 5.61
CA ALA A 73 4.09 -4.65 5.86
C ALA A 73 3.25 -3.41 6.23
N HIS A 74 2.13 -3.21 5.52
CA HIS A 74 1.22 -2.11 5.81
C HIS A 74 0.56 -2.25 7.19
N ARG A 75 0.09 -3.46 7.55
CA ARG A 75 -0.47 -3.73 8.89
C ARG A 75 0.54 -3.44 10.00
N ASN A 76 1.79 -3.86 9.82
CA ASN A 76 2.87 -3.60 10.77
C ASN A 76 3.17 -2.10 10.90
N TYR A 77 3.23 -1.38 9.77
CA TYR A 77 3.40 0.07 9.78
C TYR A 77 2.29 0.78 10.56
N VAL A 78 1.02 0.45 10.29
CA VAL A 78 -0.12 1.06 10.98
C VAL A 78 -0.08 0.79 12.49
N LYS A 79 0.26 -0.44 12.88
CA LYS A 79 0.41 -0.80 14.30
C LYS A 79 1.47 0.06 15.00
N VAL A 80 2.67 0.11 14.45
CA VAL A 80 3.78 0.90 15.01
C VAL A 80 3.44 2.39 15.04
N LYS A 81 2.79 2.91 14.00
CA LYS A 81 2.34 4.31 13.94
C LYS A 81 1.36 4.64 15.07
N ASN A 82 0.42 3.74 15.36
CA ASN A 82 -0.55 3.93 16.44
C ASN A 82 0.14 3.88 17.80
N GLU A 83 1.02 2.91 18.04
CA GLU A 83 1.81 2.81 19.27
C GLU A 83 2.67 4.07 19.50
N LEU A 84 3.30 4.59 18.45
CA LEU A 84 4.08 5.84 18.51
C LEU A 84 3.19 7.03 18.86
N SER A 85 2.00 7.11 18.27
CA SER A 85 1.05 8.20 18.53
C SER A 85 0.60 8.19 19.99
N GLU A 86 0.29 7.02 20.55
CA GLU A 86 0.00 6.88 21.97
C GLU A 86 1.18 7.29 22.86
N LEU A 87 2.39 6.84 22.53
CA LEU A 87 3.58 7.19 23.27
C LEU A 87 3.85 8.69 23.24
N GLN A 88 3.63 9.34 22.10
CA GLN A 88 3.77 10.77 21.93
C GLN A 88 2.76 11.54 22.78
N MET A 89 1.50 11.10 22.84
CA MET A 89 0.50 11.70 23.74
C MET A 89 0.91 11.57 25.21
N ARG A 90 1.39 10.39 25.63
CA ARG A 90 1.89 10.18 27.01
C ARG A 90 3.09 11.08 27.29
N TYR A 91 4.04 11.19 26.36
CA TYR A 91 5.20 12.07 26.47
C TYR A 91 4.79 13.53 26.67
N ILE A 92 3.90 14.05 25.83
CA ILE A 92 3.37 15.42 25.94
C ILE A 92 2.71 15.63 27.31
N GLY A 93 1.91 14.66 27.77
CA GLY A 93 1.28 14.68 29.09
C GLY A 93 2.31 14.75 30.23
N CYS A 94 3.37 13.95 30.16
CA CYS A 94 4.46 13.98 31.14
C CYS A 94 5.20 15.33 31.14
N VAL A 95 5.52 15.88 29.96
CA VAL A 95 6.16 17.19 29.84
C VAL A 95 5.28 18.29 30.45
N ALA A 96 3.97 18.26 30.20
CA ALA A 96 3.02 19.20 30.79
C ALA A 96 3.00 19.10 32.32
N LYS A 97 2.97 17.88 32.88
CA LYS A 97 3.05 17.65 34.33
C LYS A 97 4.34 18.18 34.93
N ILE A 98 5.49 17.91 34.30
CA ILE A 98 6.80 18.42 34.76
C ILE A 98 6.81 19.96 34.77
N LYS A 99 6.30 20.60 33.70
CA LYS A 99 6.19 22.07 33.65
C LYS A 99 5.29 22.61 34.77
N GLY A 100 4.17 21.94 35.05
CA GLY A 100 3.26 22.29 36.15
C GLY A 100 3.94 22.18 37.52
N LEU A 101 4.66 21.09 37.77
CA LEU A 101 5.41 20.87 39.01
C LEU A 101 6.52 21.91 39.20
N LYS A 102 7.30 22.21 38.15
CA LYS A 102 8.32 23.26 38.20
C LYS A 102 7.73 24.61 38.61
N ARG A 103 6.62 25.02 38.00
CA ARG A 103 5.92 26.27 38.37
C ARG A 103 5.46 26.27 39.83
N ARG A 104 4.94 25.15 40.34
CA ARG A 104 4.52 25.03 41.75
C ARG A 104 5.71 25.15 42.71
N ILE A 105 6.83 24.50 42.39
CA ILE A 105 8.07 24.58 43.19
C ILE A 105 8.57 26.02 43.23
N THR A 106 8.63 26.73 42.09
CA THR A 106 9.06 28.13 42.04
C THR A 106 8.16 29.02 42.91
N LYS A 107 6.84 28.92 42.76
CA LYS A 107 5.88 29.69 43.58
C LYS A 107 6.02 29.40 45.06
N GLN A 108 6.20 28.13 45.44
CA GLN A 108 6.35 27.75 46.84
C GLN A 108 7.66 28.29 47.43
N ARG A 109 8.73 28.31 46.63
CA ARG A 109 10.02 28.90 47.04
C ARG A 109 9.90 30.41 47.23
N GLU A 110 9.32 31.13 46.28
CA GLU A 110 9.07 32.58 46.39
C GLU A 110 8.18 32.91 47.60
N ALA A 111 7.15 32.10 47.87
CA ALA A 111 6.28 32.28 49.03
C ALA A 111 7.06 32.11 50.34
N ARG A 112 7.89 31.07 50.45
CA ARG A 112 8.74 30.81 51.64
C ARG A 112 9.77 31.91 51.86
N GLU A 113 10.49 32.30 50.82
CA GLU A 113 11.48 33.39 50.89
C GLU A 113 10.81 34.70 51.34
N GLY A 114 9.60 34.98 50.83
CA GLY A 114 8.82 36.12 51.28
C GLY A 114 8.33 36.02 52.73
N GLU A 115 7.90 34.85 53.20
CA GLU A 115 7.52 34.64 54.61
C GLU A 115 8.73 34.79 55.56
N GLU A 116 9.89 34.29 55.16
CA GLU A 116 11.13 34.42 55.94
C GLU A 116 11.57 35.88 56.02
N ALA A 117 11.47 36.64 54.92
CA ALA A 117 11.75 38.06 54.91
C ALA A 117 10.83 38.84 55.87
N VAL A 118 9.52 38.56 55.86
CA VAL A 118 8.55 39.16 56.79
C VAL A 118 8.87 38.79 58.24
N LYS A 119 9.14 37.50 58.53
CA LYS A 119 9.49 37.04 59.88
C LYS A 119 10.78 37.68 60.38
N GLY A 120 11.78 37.83 59.53
CA GLY A 120 13.04 38.51 59.85
C GLY A 120 12.84 39.98 60.19
N ALA A 121 12.12 40.72 59.34
CA ALA A 121 11.79 42.12 59.55
C ALA A 121 10.95 42.34 60.82
N MET A 122 9.94 41.48 61.05
CA MET A 122 9.12 41.50 62.28
C MET A 122 9.94 41.27 63.54
N ARG A 123 10.89 40.33 63.53
CA ARG A 123 11.78 40.09 64.68
C ARG A 123 12.65 41.31 64.97
N LYS A 124 13.26 41.92 63.94
CA LYS A 124 14.04 43.15 64.12
C LYS A 124 13.20 44.28 64.72
N LEU A 125 11.97 44.45 64.24
CA LEU A 125 11.05 45.47 64.77
C LEU A 125 10.66 45.20 66.24
N LYS A 126 10.32 43.95 66.58
CA LYS A 126 10.00 43.54 67.97
C LYS A 126 11.18 43.69 68.92
N ASP A 127 12.39 43.44 68.44
CA ASP A 127 13.63 43.62 69.20
C ASP A 127 14.04 45.11 69.34
N GLY A 128 13.26 46.05 68.78
CA GLY A 128 13.57 47.49 68.79
C GLY A 128 14.76 47.89 67.90
N LYS A 129 15.19 47.00 66.98
CA LYS A 129 16.26 47.27 66.02
C LYS A 129 15.74 48.09 64.84
N ARG A 130 16.58 48.96 64.27
CA ARG A 130 16.24 49.71 63.05
C ARG A 130 16.01 48.73 61.89
N ILE A 131 14.86 48.85 61.24
CA ILE A 131 14.51 48.12 60.01
C ILE A 131 14.84 48.98 58.79
N SER A 132 15.17 48.34 57.66
CA SER A 132 15.41 49.06 56.40
C SER A 132 14.10 49.55 55.76
N LEU A 133 14.19 50.50 54.82
CA LEU A 133 13.03 50.98 54.06
C LEU A 133 12.37 49.83 53.27
N ASP A 134 13.17 48.90 52.73
CA ASP A 134 12.68 47.74 51.99
C ASP A 134 12.00 46.72 52.90
N GLU A 135 12.54 46.48 54.10
CA GLU A 135 11.90 45.64 55.13
C GLU A 135 10.57 46.25 55.62
N PHE A 136 10.51 47.58 55.78
CA PHE A 136 9.29 48.29 56.13
C PHE A 136 8.23 48.20 55.03
N LYS A 137 8.61 48.40 53.75
CA LYS A 137 7.70 48.24 52.61
C LYS A 137 7.15 46.82 52.53
N ILE A 138 7.99 45.80 52.71
CA ILE A 138 7.56 44.39 52.71
C ILE A 138 6.52 44.12 53.81
N LEU A 139 6.70 44.70 55.00
CA LEU A 139 5.76 44.56 56.11
C LEU A 139 4.40 45.23 55.83
N MET A 140 4.41 46.42 55.22
CA MET A 140 3.20 47.15 54.80
C MET A 140 2.46 46.42 53.67
N GLU A 141 3.17 46.02 52.61
CA GLU A 141 2.59 45.34 51.45
C GLU A 141 1.98 43.98 51.78
N ARG A 142 2.47 43.32 52.84
CA ARG A 142 1.93 42.06 53.35
C ARG A 142 0.97 42.22 54.55
N GLY A 143 0.62 43.45 54.91
CA GLY A 143 -0.37 43.75 55.97
C GLY A 143 0.04 43.27 57.36
N ALA A 144 1.35 43.20 57.63
CA ALA A 144 1.87 42.77 58.91
C ALA A 144 1.90 43.92 59.95
N ILE A 145 1.76 45.17 59.51
CA ILE A 145 1.71 46.41 60.30
C ILE A 145 0.75 47.36 59.61
#